data_AF-Q5KGF5-F1
#
_entry.id   AF-Q5KGF5-F1
#
_cell.length_a   1.000
_cell.length_b   1.000
_cell.length_c   1.000
_cell.angle_alpha   90.00
_cell.angle_beta   90.00
_cell.angle_gamma   90.00
#
_symmetry.space_group_name_H-M   'P 1'
#
loop_
_entity.id
_entity.type
_entity.pdbx_description
1 polymer ?
#
loop_
_entity_poly.entity_id
_entity_poly.type
_entity_poly.pdbx_seq_one_letter_code
_entity_poly.pdbx_strand_id
1 'polypeptide(L)'
;MEQLGALNPWSMTSAVESDERCLEGASNCEGIARYLAAHLSERSYVLGGKKAEEFFQGLGRVWASLATSFDPSAKDTSRYASEDSRIQLALGLAKMERNLVAGLLPFQIEAFKHEPEIRRFIFNITTFVRIEDCRFFTIHSIATQLLSNVLAPVDSSKAATRHADAALRIYVSGNREDDVIIRLLDSRDPKTNHATLHLLNNLTRNSLPRLELLLTPTGMRWLAQLLGRMDEWLDKEHNCFDLATSIFTSIISFSLHPRLFQLLSEPPEPITPSQTVFLKILDSTLSSLPTSSPTPPVENYPNSFLHPLFNSLIQSSLPSLAQKSDDPRLPKYLEGLVLVSEALGTIGLRVQERIDKAAAPAADREDVELQMQGGEEQLIKATKEPLSGIVRPLIDMLRALNDFFPRTNPRNPSPPTATTTIQPELKPFSNLKRDLVRLLGVLTFNDTRVGDQVREYEGVQLVLSLTEIDEGNPFLREHALFCIRNLMLNNPANQAIIKEMDPVGVLSETGELLPVPDKMKKKSIESTITEEK
;
A
#
# COMPACT_ATOMS: atom_id res chain seq x y z
N MET A 1 15.12 -43.71 -2.89
CA MET A 1 13.83 -44.44 -2.80
C MET A 1 13.74 -45.36 -1.59
N GLU A 2 14.70 -46.28 -1.40
CA GLU A 2 14.69 -47.24 -0.27
C GLU A 2 14.64 -46.57 1.11
N GLN A 3 15.35 -45.45 1.31
CA GLN A 3 15.36 -44.72 2.59
C GLN A 3 14.00 -44.13 3.00
N LEU A 4 13.20 -43.64 2.05
CA LEU A 4 11.84 -43.15 2.34
C LEU A 4 10.88 -44.31 2.62
N GLY A 5 11.03 -45.42 1.89
CA GLY A 5 10.23 -46.64 2.12
C GLY A 5 10.60 -47.39 3.40
N ALA A 6 11.81 -47.19 3.92
CA ALA A 6 12.32 -47.79 5.16
C ALA A 6 12.04 -46.92 6.40
N LEU A 7 11.75 -45.63 6.24
CA LEU A 7 11.39 -44.78 7.36
C LEU A 7 10.01 -45.18 7.90
N ASN A 8 9.97 -45.51 9.19
CA ASN A 8 8.73 -45.74 9.92
C ASN A 8 8.49 -44.60 10.93
N PRO A 9 7.66 -43.59 10.61
CA PRO A 9 7.41 -42.45 11.51
C PRO A 9 6.90 -42.87 12.89
N TRP A 10 6.21 -44.01 12.99
CA TRP A 10 5.71 -44.52 14.27
C TRP A 10 6.82 -44.80 15.27
N SER A 11 7.98 -45.25 14.80
CA SER A 11 9.16 -45.48 15.66
C SER A 11 9.75 -44.20 16.25
N MET A 12 9.45 -43.04 15.66
CA MET A 12 9.95 -41.74 16.09
C MET A 12 9.02 -41.04 17.10
N THR A 13 7.86 -41.61 17.42
CA THR A 13 6.86 -40.97 18.29
C THR A 13 7.41 -40.64 19.68
N SER A 14 8.25 -41.51 20.24
CA SER A 14 8.91 -41.31 21.54
C SER A 14 10.34 -40.75 21.41
N ALA A 15 10.75 -40.29 20.22
CA ALA A 15 12.10 -39.76 20.02
C ALA A 15 12.36 -38.52 20.90
N VAL A 16 11.33 -37.72 21.19
CA VAL A 16 11.41 -36.51 22.02
C VAL A 16 11.83 -36.77 23.47
N GLU A 17 11.91 -38.02 23.92
CA GLU A 17 12.29 -38.42 25.27
C GLU A 17 13.79 -38.72 25.43
N SER A 18 14.55 -38.74 24.32
CA SER A 18 15.99 -39.02 24.32
C SER A 18 16.73 -38.14 23.32
N ASP A 19 17.82 -37.49 23.76
CA ASP A 19 18.67 -36.67 22.88
C ASP A 19 19.22 -37.50 21.72
N GLU A 20 19.69 -38.73 21.98
CA GLU A 20 20.20 -39.64 20.96
C GLU A 20 19.14 -39.94 19.89
N ARG A 21 17.91 -40.28 20.31
CA ARG A 21 16.81 -40.56 19.38
C ARG A 21 16.35 -39.32 18.62
N CYS A 22 16.36 -38.15 19.25
CA CYS A 22 16.08 -36.89 18.57
C CYS A 22 17.09 -36.63 17.44
N LEU A 23 18.38 -36.78 17.73
CA LEU A 23 19.46 -36.51 16.78
C LEU A 23 19.50 -37.56 15.65
N GLU A 24 19.27 -38.84 15.98
CA GLU A 24 19.14 -39.90 14.98
C GLU A 24 17.94 -39.63 14.05
N GLY A 25 16.78 -39.32 14.62
CA GLY A 25 15.58 -38.96 13.88
C GLY A 25 15.77 -37.72 13.00
N ALA A 26 16.44 -36.69 13.52
CA ALA A 26 16.79 -35.48 12.79
C ALA A 26 17.67 -35.80 11.56
N SER A 27 18.73 -36.57 11.76
CA SER A 27 19.67 -36.99 10.71
C SER A 27 18.97 -37.79 9.61
N ASN A 28 18.11 -38.74 10.01
CA ASN A 28 17.33 -39.56 9.08
C ASN A 28 16.37 -38.70 8.25
N CYS A 29 15.58 -37.83 8.89
CA CYS A 29 14.68 -36.93 8.18
C CYS A 29 15.43 -35.96 7.27
N GLU A 30 16.59 -35.44 7.68
CA GLU A 30 17.38 -34.53 6.84
C GLU A 30 17.98 -35.24 5.62
N GLY A 31 18.45 -36.48 5.78
CA GLY A 31 18.90 -37.32 4.66
C GLY A 31 17.77 -37.52 3.63
N ILE A 32 16.58 -37.85 4.11
CA ILE A 32 15.39 -38.03 3.25
C ILE A 32 14.97 -36.70 2.62
N ALA A 33 15.00 -35.59 3.37
CA ALA A 33 14.67 -34.27 2.85
C ALA A 33 15.59 -33.87 1.69
N ARG A 34 16.90 -34.09 1.83
CA ARG A 34 17.89 -33.87 0.76
C ARG A 34 17.62 -34.74 -0.46
N TYR A 35 17.31 -36.01 -0.25
CA TYR A 35 16.94 -36.92 -1.34
C TYR A 35 15.68 -36.46 -2.08
N LEU A 36 14.61 -36.14 -1.34
CA LEU A 36 13.33 -35.68 -1.89
C LEU A 36 13.48 -34.41 -2.71
N ALA A 37 14.33 -33.48 -2.28
CA ALA A 37 14.59 -32.25 -3.01
C ALA A 37 15.12 -32.51 -4.45
N ALA A 38 15.88 -33.59 -4.64
CA ALA A 38 16.39 -34.00 -5.95
C ALA A 38 15.42 -34.89 -6.76
N HIS A 39 14.40 -35.47 -6.13
CA HIS A 39 13.52 -36.48 -6.73
C HIS A 39 12.03 -36.18 -6.48
N LEU A 40 11.63 -34.90 -6.59
CA LEU A 40 10.26 -34.46 -6.28
C LEU A 40 9.19 -35.19 -7.10
N SER A 41 9.46 -35.56 -8.35
CA SER A 41 8.52 -36.29 -9.22
C SER A 41 8.33 -37.76 -8.82
N GLU A 42 9.24 -38.34 -8.04
CA GLU A 42 9.26 -39.77 -7.76
C GLU A 42 8.53 -40.17 -6.47
N ARG A 43 8.26 -39.21 -5.59
CA ARG A 43 7.74 -39.46 -4.23
C ARG A 43 6.37 -40.14 -4.17
N SER A 44 5.49 -39.90 -5.15
CA SER A 44 4.17 -40.54 -5.24
C SER A 44 4.26 -42.03 -5.58
N TYR A 45 5.34 -42.48 -6.23
CA TYR A 45 5.57 -43.90 -6.52
C TYR A 45 6.05 -44.67 -5.28
N VAL A 46 6.71 -44.00 -4.33
CA VAL A 46 7.15 -44.62 -3.07
C VAL A 46 6.01 -44.76 -2.08
N LEU A 47 5.25 -43.69 -1.90
CA LEU A 47 4.16 -43.59 -0.93
C LEU A 47 2.84 -43.44 -1.69
N GLY A 48 2.37 -44.53 -2.28
CA GLY A 48 1.08 -44.58 -2.99
C GLY A 48 -0.04 -45.18 -2.13
N GLY A 49 -1.25 -44.60 -2.24
CA GLY A 49 -2.46 -45.13 -1.62
C GLY A 49 -2.35 -45.28 -0.09
N LYS A 50 -2.77 -46.43 0.43
CA LYS A 50 -2.83 -46.71 1.88
C LYS A 50 -1.48 -46.53 2.61
N LYS A 51 -0.36 -46.77 1.93
CA LYS A 51 0.98 -46.55 2.52
C LYS A 51 1.23 -45.08 2.84
N ALA A 52 0.71 -44.17 2.02
CA ALA A 52 0.81 -42.73 2.29
C ALA A 52 -0.02 -42.36 3.53
N GLU A 53 -1.26 -42.86 3.62
CA GLU A 53 -2.16 -42.61 4.76
C GLU A 53 -1.52 -43.06 6.08
N GLU A 54 -1.00 -44.29 6.14
CA GLU A 54 -0.34 -44.83 7.35
C GLU A 54 0.94 -44.06 7.70
N PHE A 55 1.69 -43.59 6.69
CA PHE A 55 2.89 -42.79 6.88
C PHE A 55 2.57 -41.42 7.46
N PHE A 56 1.61 -40.68 6.89
CA PHE A 56 1.19 -39.37 7.39
C PHE A 56 0.52 -39.47 8.77
N GLN A 57 -0.24 -40.53 9.06
CA GLN A 57 -0.74 -40.79 10.41
C GLN A 57 0.40 -40.91 11.43
N GLY A 58 1.47 -41.61 11.06
CA GLY A 58 2.67 -41.70 11.89
C GLY A 58 3.35 -40.33 12.07
N LEU A 59 3.48 -39.53 11.01
CA LEU A 59 4.01 -38.16 11.10
C LEU A 59 3.17 -37.29 12.05
N GLY A 60 1.84 -37.40 11.98
CA GLY A 60 0.94 -36.70 12.89
C GLY A 60 1.18 -37.03 14.36
N ARG A 61 1.53 -38.29 14.69
CA ARG A 61 1.92 -38.68 16.05
C ARG A 61 3.24 -38.05 16.48
N VAL A 62 4.22 -37.97 15.59
CA VAL A 62 5.51 -37.29 15.86
C VAL A 62 5.27 -35.80 16.09
N TRP A 63 4.46 -35.13 15.26
CA TRP A 63 4.09 -33.73 15.45
C TRP A 63 3.35 -33.48 16.76
N ALA A 64 2.40 -34.35 17.12
CA ALA A 64 1.70 -34.26 18.40
C ALA A 64 2.66 -34.37 19.60
N SER A 65 3.64 -35.28 19.51
CA SER A 65 4.68 -35.46 20.52
C SER A 65 5.58 -34.22 20.63
N LEU A 66 6.02 -33.68 19.49
CA LEU A 66 6.79 -32.43 19.42
C LEU A 66 6.00 -31.26 20.00
N ALA A 67 4.78 -31.00 19.52
CA ALA A 67 3.92 -29.92 20.00
C ALA A 67 3.74 -29.97 21.52
N THR A 68 3.46 -31.15 22.07
CA THR A 68 3.30 -31.38 23.52
C THR A 68 4.61 -31.14 24.29
N SER A 69 5.75 -31.54 23.71
CA SER A 69 7.05 -31.33 24.36
C SER A 69 7.43 -29.84 24.45
N PHE A 70 6.95 -29.01 23.53
CA PHE A 70 7.23 -27.56 23.52
C PHE A 70 6.17 -26.72 24.23
N ASP A 71 5.12 -27.33 24.81
CA ASP A 71 4.07 -26.61 25.51
C ASP A 71 4.66 -25.77 26.68
N PRO A 72 4.59 -24.43 26.62
CA PRO A 72 5.15 -23.57 27.65
C PRO A 72 4.42 -23.65 29.00
N SER A 73 3.22 -24.26 29.04
CA SER A 73 2.44 -24.48 30.26
C SER A 73 2.75 -25.81 30.97
N ALA A 74 3.59 -26.67 30.36
CA ALA A 74 3.94 -27.97 30.92
C ALA A 74 4.72 -27.82 32.24
N LYS A 75 4.16 -28.38 33.32
CA LYS A 75 4.75 -28.32 34.68
C LYS A 75 5.97 -29.23 34.86
N ASP A 76 6.05 -30.30 34.09
CA ASP A 76 7.16 -31.25 34.10
C ASP A 76 7.63 -31.51 32.67
N THR A 77 8.87 -31.12 32.41
CA THR A 77 9.57 -31.29 31.14
C THR A 77 10.78 -32.21 31.26
N SER A 78 11.02 -32.78 32.45
CA SER A 78 12.22 -33.61 32.75
C SER A 78 12.29 -34.90 31.92
N ARG A 79 11.15 -35.40 31.47
CA ARG A 79 11.04 -36.57 30.61
C ARG A 79 11.45 -36.33 29.16
N TYR A 80 11.59 -35.07 28.74
CA TYR A 80 11.93 -34.73 27.36
C TYR A 80 13.43 -34.53 27.20
N ALA A 81 13.92 -34.84 26.01
CA ALA A 81 15.24 -34.47 25.53
C ALA A 81 15.46 -32.95 25.62
N SER A 82 16.72 -32.53 25.49
CA SER A 82 17.08 -31.13 25.46
C SER A 82 16.29 -30.37 24.38
N GLU A 83 16.02 -29.09 24.64
CA GLU A 83 15.28 -28.24 23.70
C GLU A 83 15.96 -28.19 22.33
N ASP A 84 17.29 -28.12 22.30
CA ASP A 84 18.09 -28.08 21.07
C ASP A 84 17.94 -29.37 20.26
N SER A 85 18.03 -30.56 20.88
CA SER A 85 17.81 -31.83 20.19
C SER A 85 16.41 -31.94 19.61
N ARG A 86 15.39 -31.47 20.35
CA ARG A 86 14.00 -31.47 19.86
C ARG A 86 13.77 -30.47 18.73
N ILE A 87 14.46 -29.32 18.74
CA ILE A 87 14.48 -28.37 17.62
C ILE A 87 15.08 -29.04 16.38
N GLN A 88 16.19 -29.77 16.51
CA GLN A 88 16.81 -30.47 15.37
C GLN A 88 15.88 -31.54 14.79
N LEU A 89 15.21 -32.33 15.65
CA LEU A 89 14.21 -33.30 15.21
C LEU A 89 13.07 -32.63 14.44
N ALA A 90 12.49 -31.57 15.00
CA ALA A 90 11.42 -30.82 14.35
C ALA A 90 11.88 -30.21 13.02
N LEU A 91 13.12 -29.72 12.94
CA LEU A 91 13.68 -29.14 11.73
C LEU A 91 13.89 -30.18 10.64
N GLY A 92 14.47 -31.34 10.97
CA GLY A 92 14.59 -32.46 10.03
C GLY A 92 13.23 -32.89 9.51
N LEU A 93 12.26 -33.09 10.41
CA LEU A 93 10.89 -33.49 10.09
C LEU A 93 10.20 -32.47 9.18
N ALA A 94 10.26 -31.18 9.51
CA ALA A 94 9.65 -30.12 8.73
C ALA A 94 10.25 -30.01 7.32
N LYS A 95 11.58 -30.09 7.19
CA LYS A 95 12.26 -30.11 5.87
C LYS A 95 11.79 -31.29 5.01
N MET A 96 11.71 -32.48 5.61
CA MET A 96 11.30 -33.71 4.93
C MET A 96 9.85 -33.62 4.44
N GLU A 97 8.92 -33.31 5.35
CA GLU A 97 7.50 -33.26 5.04
C GLU A 97 7.16 -32.12 4.08
N ARG A 98 7.82 -30.97 4.20
CA ARG A 98 7.66 -29.85 3.26
C ARG A 98 7.96 -30.29 1.84
N ASN A 99 9.06 -31.02 1.63
CA ASN A 99 9.45 -31.54 0.31
C ASN A 99 8.53 -32.67 -0.17
N LEU A 100 7.99 -33.45 0.77
CA LEU A 100 7.06 -34.53 0.47
C LEU A 100 5.74 -33.97 -0.09
N VAL A 101 5.16 -32.97 0.56
CA VAL A 101 3.85 -32.39 0.21
C VAL A 101 3.90 -31.50 -1.04
N ALA A 102 5.05 -30.87 -1.31
CA ALA A 102 5.21 -29.81 -2.31
C ALA A 102 4.56 -30.11 -3.68
N GLY A 103 3.42 -29.48 -3.98
CA GLY A 103 2.74 -29.58 -5.28
C GLY A 103 1.96 -30.88 -5.52
N LEU A 104 1.63 -31.66 -4.48
CA LEU A 104 0.83 -32.88 -4.59
C LEU A 104 -0.45 -32.81 -3.73
N LEU A 105 -1.60 -32.64 -4.38
CA LEU A 105 -2.90 -32.58 -3.69
C LEU A 105 -3.20 -33.81 -2.80
N PRO A 106 -2.93 -35.07 -3.20
CA PRO A 106 -3.20 -36.21 -2.32
C PRO A 106 -2.39 -36.16 -1.02
N PHE A 107 -1.12 -35.77 -1.10
CA PHE A 107 -0.26 -35.67 0.08
C PHE A 107 -0.61 -34.44 0.92
N GLN A 108 -1.03 -33.36 0.28
CA GLN A 108 -1.56 -32.19 0.95
C GLN A 108 -2.80 -32.54 1.80
N ILE A 109 -3.74 -33.31 1.26
CA ILE A 109 -4.95 -33.75 1.98
C ILE A 109 -4.58 -34.63 3.18
N GLU A 110 -3.64 -35.57 3.01
CA GLU A 110 -3.19 -36.41 4.11
C GLU A 110 -2.45 -35.61 5.18
N ALA A 111 -1.54 -34.70 4.79
CA ALA A 111 -0.82 -33.84 5.72
C ALA A 111 -1.74 -32.89 6.50
N PHE A 112 -2.80 -32.40 5.85
CA PHE A 112 -3.78 -31.52 6.47
C PHE A 112 -4.52 -32.18 7.65
N LYS A 113 -4.61 -33.52 7.69
CA LYS A 113 -5.25 -34.24 8.81
C LYS A 113 -4.55 -34.03 10.15
N HIS A 114 -3.24 -33.77 10.15
CA HIS A 114 -2.45 -33.46 11.37
C HIS A 114 -1.87 -32.04 11.36
N GLU A 115 -2.29 -31.19 10.44
CA GLU A 115 -1.93 -29.77 10.43
C GLU A 115 -2.22 -29.06 11.76
N PRO A 116 -3.30 -29.36 12.53
CA PRO A 116 -3.49 -28.76 13.85
C PRO A 116 -2.31 -28.98 14.80
N GLU A 117 -1.60 -30.11 14.70
CA GLU A 117 -0.42 -30.39 15.52
C GLU A 117 0.80 -29.57 15.07
N ILE A 118 0.95 -29.35 13.76
CA ILE A 118 1.97 -28.45 13.20
C ILE A 118 1.70 -27.01 13.65
N ARG A 119 0.43 -26.56 13.57
CA ARG A 119 0.01 -25.23 14.03
C ARG A 119 0.23 -25.06 15.53
N ARG A 120 -0.15 -26.05 16.35
CA ARG A 120 0.09 -26.06 17.80
C ARG A 120 1.58 -26.03 18.14
N PHE A 121 2.40 -26.76 17.40
CA PHE A 121 3.86 -26.70 17.53
C PHE A 121 4.38 -25.28 17.25
N ILE A 122 4.00 -24.67 16.12
CA ILE A 122 4.39 -23.29 15.76
C ILE A 122 3.95 -22.31 16.85
N PHE A 123 2.72 -22.42 17.35
CA PHE A 123 2.23 -21.60 18.46
C PHE A 123 3.14 -21.71 19.68
N ASN A 124 3.53 -22.93 20.07
CA ASN A 124 4.38 -23.18 21.23
C ASN A 124 5.81 -22.65 21.08
N ILE A 125 6.40 -22.77 19.88
CA ILE A 125 7.76 -22.27 19.61
C ILE A 125 7.81 -20.77 19.29
N THR A 126 6.67 -20.10 19.17
CA THR A 126 6.56 -18.64 19.00
C THR A 126 6.00 -17.96 20.25
N THR A 127 5.95 -18.66 21.38
CA THR A 127 5.40 -18.16 22.65
C THR A 127 6.44 -17.51 23.56
N PHE A 128 6.05 -16.38 24.16
CA PHE A 128 6.89 -15.51 24.98
C PHE A 128 8.16 -15.08 24.22
N VAL A 129 9.32 -15.23 24.84
CA VAL A 129 10.61 -14.83 24.28
C VAL A 129 11.06 -15.70 23.11
N ARG A 130 10.43 -16.86 22.87
CA ARG A 130 10.88 -17.80 21.82
C ARG A 130 10.73 -17.28 20.40
N ILE A 131 9.80 -16.34 20.14
CA ILE A 131 9.67 -15.71 18.82
C ILE A 131 10.92 -14.89 18.43
N GLU A 132 11.68 -14.42 19.42
CA GLU A 132 12.91 -13.63 19.26
C GLU A 132 14.19 -14.44 19.57
N ASP A 133 14.06 -15.72 19.94
CA ASP A 133 15.20 -16.57 20.21
C ASP A 133 15.75 -17.16 18.89
N CYS A 134 16.99 -16.80 18.56
CA CYS A 134 17.66 -17.19 17.33
C CYS A 134 17.77 -18.71 17.12
N ARG A 135 17.70 -19.51 18.19
CA ARG A 135 17.67 -20.98 18.11
C ARG A 135 16.43 -21.47 17.35
N PHE A 136 15.34 -20.70 17.35
CA PHE A 136 14.08 -21.07 16.71
C PHE A 136 13.88 -20.50 15.30
N PHE A 137 14.62 -19.45 14.88
CA PHE A 137 14.37 -18.77 13.61
C PHE A 137 14.35 -19.71 12.39
N THR A 138 15.29 -20.67 12.35
CA THR A 138 15.33 -21.63 11.24
C THR A 138 14.09 -22.53 11.24
N ILE A 139 13.64 -23.01 12.40
CA ILE A 139 12.44 -23.86 12.47
C ILE A 139 11.17 -23.04 12.24
N HIS A 140 11.08 -21.77 12.67
CA HIS A 140 9.97 -20.89 12.31
C HIS A 140 9.81 -20.79 10.79
N SER A 141 10.87 -20.38 10.08
CA SER A 141 10.82 -20.23 8.62
C SER A 141 10.49 -21.54 7.91
N ILE A 142 11.11 -22.68 8.30
CA ILE A 142 10.88 -23.96 7.63
C ILE A 142 9.48 -24.53 7.94
N ALA A 143 8.98 -24.39 9.17
CA ALA A 143 7.62 -24.80 9.52
C ALA A 143 6.57 -23.95 8.79
N THR A 144 6.81 -22.65 8.60
CA THR A 144 5.95 -21.79 7.79
C THR A 144 5.97 -22.19 6.31
N GLN A 145 7.12 -22.61 5.77
CA GLN A 145 7.18 -23.16 4.40
C GLN A 145 6.45 -24.50 4.28
N LEU A 146 6.50 -25.35 5.32
CA LEU A 146 5.66 -26.55 5.39
C LEU A 146 4.18 -26.19 5.36
N LEU A 147 3.73 -25.24 6.19
CA LEU A 147 2.36 -24.72 6.14
C LEU A 147 2.01 -24.17 4.74
N SER A 148 2.92 -23.46 4.07
CA SER A 148 2.68 -23.02 2.68
C SER A 148 2.36 -24.17 1.74
N ASN A 149 3.05 -25.30 1.85
CA ASN A 149 2.78 -26.46 0.99
C ASN A 149 1.51 -27.23 1.42
N VAL A 150 1.15 -27.20 2.70
CA VAL A 150 -0.04 -27.88 3.23
C VAL A 150 -1.34 -27.08 3.00
N LEU A 151 -1.27 -25.74 3.03
CA LEU A 151 -2.46 -24.89 3.00
C LEU A 151 -2.73 -24.28 1.62
N ALA A 152 -1.69 -23.89 0.87
CA ALA A 152 -1.86 -23.17 -0.39
C ALA A 152 -2.30 -24.11 -1.53
N PRO A 153 -3.10 -23.65 -2.50
CA PRO A 153 -3.56 -24.50 -3.58
C PRO A 153 -2.37 -24.94 -4.45
N VAL A 154 -2.29 -26.25 -4.73
CA VAL A 154 -1.24 -26.81 -5.58
C VAL A 154 -1.41 -26.46 -7.06
N ASP A 155 -2.65 -26.21 -7.49
CA ASP A 155 -3.04 -25.86 -8.85
C ASP A 155 -4.38 -25.09 -8.85
N SER A 156 -4.88 -24.73 -10.03
CA SER A 156 -6.16 -24.02 -10.20
C SER A 156 -7.40 -24.94 -10.20
N SER A 157 -7.26 -26.21 -9.81
CA SER A 157 -8.39 -27.14 -9.77
C SER A 157 -9.39 -26.77 -8.69
N LYS A 158 -10.68 -27.05 -8.92
CA LYS A 158 -11.74 -26.82 -7.93
C LYS A 158 -11.49 -27.54 -6.60
N ALA A 159 -10.77 -28.66 -6.61
CA ALA A 159 -10.44 -29.39 -5.39
C ALA A 159 -9.36 -28.67 -4.58
N ALA A 160 -8.25 -28.26 -5.22
CA ALA A 160 -7.17 -27.50 -4.58
C ALA A 160 -7.66 -26.14 -4.06
N THR A 161 -8.49 -25.42 -4.82
CA THR A 161 -9.07 -24.16 -4.37
C THR A 161 -9.96 -24.34 -3.14
N ARG A 162 -10.88 -25.32 -3.15
CA ARG A 162 -11.75 -25.60 -1.99
C ARG A 162 -10.97 -25.98 -0.74
N HIS A 163 -9.88 -26.73 -0.92
CA HIS A 163 -8.96 -27.07 0.16
C HIS A 163 -8.34 -25.80 0.78
N ALA A 164 -7.77 -24.92 -0.06
CA ALA A 164 -7.15 -23.68 0.41
C ALA A 164 -8.17 -22.72 1.06
N ASP A 165 -9.40 -22.63 0.52
CA ASP A 165 -10.48 -21.83 1.10
C ASP A 165 -10.86 -22.33 2.51
N ALA A 166 -10.98 -23.66 2.68
CA ALA A 166 -11.29 -24.28 3.96
C ALA A 166 -10.15 -24.06 4.97
N ALA A 167 -8.91 -24.22 4.51
CA ALA A 167 -7.71 -24.01 5.31
C ALA A 167 -7.63 -22.56 5.83
N LEU A 168 -7.72 -21.56 4.95
CA LEU A 168 -7.61 -20.15 5.36
C LEU A 168 -8.70 -19.74 6.36
N ARG A 169 -9.92 -20.28 6.24
CA ARG A 169 -11.02 -20.00 7.20
C ARG A 169 -10.69 -20.38 8.64
N ILE A 170 -9.89 -21.43 8.85
CA ILE A 170 -9.45 -21.83 10.19
C ILE A 170 -8.51 -20.75 10.75
N TYR A 171 -7.57 -20.27 9.95
CA TYR A 171 -6.58 -19.29 10.38
C TYR A 171 -7.15 -17.89 10.61
N VAL A 172 -8.21 -17.51 9.89
CA VAL A 172 -8.92 -16.25 10.12
C VAL A 172 -10.08 -16.38 11.13
N SER A 173 -10.24 -17.52 11.80
CA SER A 173 -11.37 -17.82 12.71
C SER A 173 -11.48 -16.84 13.89
N GLY A 174 -10.36 -16.22 14.29
CA GLY A 174 -10.27 -15.38 15.49
C GLY A 174 -9.89 -16.13 16.75
N ASN A 175 -9.79 -17.47 16.70
CA ASN A 175 -9.25 -18.25 17.81
C ASN A 175 -7.76 -17.96 17.97
N ARG A 176 -7.35 -17.67 19.21
CA ARG A 176 -5.95 -17.32 19.52
C ARG A 176 -4.95 -18.40 19.09
N GLU A 177 -5.30 -19.67 19.26
CA GLU A 177 -4.43 -20.81 18.91
C GLU A 177 -4.32 -21.03 17.39
N ASP A 178 -5.29 -20.55 16.62
CA ASP A 178 -5.28 -20.64 15.15
C ASP A 178 -4.49 -19.50 14.50
N ASP A 179 -4.36 -18.37 15.18
CA ASP A 179 -3.68 -17.17 14.67
C ASP A 179 -2.16 -17.21 14.91
N VAL A 180 -1.49 -18.20 14.31
CA VAL A 180 -0.02 -18.27 14.30
C VAL A 180 0.60 -17.31 13.29
N ILE A 181 -0.17 -16.83 12.31
CA ILE A 181 0.32 -15.94 11.24
C ILE A 181 0.73 -14.59 11.80
N ILE A 182 -0.09 -13.95 12.65
CA ILE A 182 0.27 -12.67 13.26
C ILE A 182 1.61 -12.77 14.02
N ARG A 183 1.83 -13.89 14.71
CA ARG A 183 3.03 -14.15 15.52
C ARG A 183 4.27 -14.34 14.65
N LEU A 184 4.12 -15.03 13.52
CA LEU A 184 5.21 -15.20 12.56
C LEU A 184 5.53 -13.88 11.85
N LEU A 185 4.54 -13.00 11.65
CA LEU A 185 4.74 -11.63 11.17
C LEU A 185 5.38 -10.71 12.24
N ASP A 186 5.27 -11.04 13.53
CA ASP A 186 5.94 -10.30 14.62
C ASP A 186 7.44 -10.59 14.69
N SER A 187 7.89 -11.71 14.11
CA SER A 187 9.30 -12.12 14.16
C SER A 187 10.22 -11.04 13.59
N ARG A 188 11.34 -10.77 14.27
CA ARG A 188 12.41 -9.94 13.72
C ARG A 188 13.26 -10.65 12.67
N ASP A 189 13.13 -11.96 12.51
CA ASP A 189 13.91 -12.72 11.53
C ASP A 189 13.38 -12.50 10.08
N PRO A 190 14.22 -11.93 9.18
CA PRO A 190 13.96 -11.82 7.75
C PRO A 190 13.36 -13.07 7.10
N LYS A 191 13.92 -14.24 7.39
CA LYS A 191 13.57 -15.49 6.70
C LYS A 191 12.20 -16.01 7.14
N THR A 192 11.82 -15.78 8.40
CA THR A 192 10.51 -16.09 8.93
C THR A 192 9.44 -15.18 8.31
N ASN A 193 9.69 -13.87 8.23
CA ASN A 193 8.78 -12.94 7.54
C ASN A 193 8.62 -13.26 6.06
N HIS A 194 9.72 -13.56 5.37
CA HIS A 194 9.70 -13.92 3.96
C HIS A 194 8.88 -15.20 3.72
N ALA A 195 9.06 -16.24 4.54
CA ALA A 195 8.26 -17.46 4.45
C ALA A 195 6.77 -17.20 4.70
N THR A 196 6.44 -16.35 5.68
CA THR A 196 5.05 -16.00 6.02
C THR A 196 4.38 -15.22 4.90
N LEU A 197 5.07 -14.24 4.32
CA LEU A 197 4.57 -13.50 3.16
C LEU A 197 4.44 -14.37 1.90
N HIS A 198 5.33 -15.34 1.71
CA HIS A 198 5.22 -16.30 0.62
C HIS A 198 3.99 -17.21 0.79
N LEU A 199 3.74 -17.70 2.01
CA LEU A 199 2.52 -18.42 2.36
C LEU A 199 1.27 -17.57 2.06
N LEU A 200 1.22 -16.33 2.52
CA LEU A 200 0.07 -15.43 2.29
C LEU A 200 -0.14 -15.15 0.79
N ASN A 201 0.91 -14.85 0.03
CA ASN A 201 0.80 -14.66 -1.42
C ASN A 201 0.27 -15.91 -2.11
N ASN A 202 0.75 -17.11 -1.77
CA ASN A 202 0.25 -18.35 -2.39
C ASN A 202 -1.20 -18.65 -1.99
N LEU A 203 -1.57 -18.30 -0.75
CA LEU A 203 -2.94 -18.40 -0.26
C LEU A 203 -3.90 -17.38 -0.87
N THR A 204 -3.45 -16.27 -1.44
CA THR A 204 -4.37 -15.25 -1.97
C THR A 204 -4.24 -14.98 -3.46
N ARG A 205 -3.19 -15.51 -4.10
CA ARG A 205 -2.93 -15.33 -5.53
C ARG A 205 -4.18 -15.63 -6.36
N ASN A 206 -4.59 -14.64 -7.15
CA ASN A 206 -5.71 -14.70 -8.10
C ASN A 206 -7.01 -15.24 -7.48
N SER A 207 -7.32 -14.90 -6.23
CA SER A 207 -8.49 -15.43 -5.53
C SER A 207 -9.23 -14.38 -4.73
N LEU A 208 -10.30 -13.87 -5.33
CA LEU A 208 -11.23 -12.94 -4.68
C LEU A 208 -11.75 -13.48 -3.33
N PRO A 209 -12.26 -14.73 -3.20
CA PRO A 209 -12.76 -15.22 -1.92
C PRO A 209 -11.71 -15.23 -0.80
N ARG A 210 -10.45 -15.55 -1.12
CA ARG A 210 -9.35 -15.59 -0.15
C ARG A 210 -8.85 -14.19 0.21
N LEU A 211 -8.87 -13.25 -0.73
CA LEU A 211 -8.63 -11.84 -0.44
C LEU A 211 -9.75 -11.25 0.45
N GLU A 212 -11.01 -11.60 0.23
CA GLU A 212 -12.12 -11.22 1.11
C GLU A 212 -11.95 -11.77 2.54
N LEU A 213 -11.41 -12.98 2.69
CA LEU A 213 -11.07 -13.53 4.01
C LEU A 213 -9.98 -12.70 4.73
N LEU A 214 -9.06 -12.05 4.00
CA LEU A 214 -8.10 -11.13 4.61
C LEU A 214 -8.75 -9.83 5.13
N LEU A 215 -9.95 -9.48 4.66
CA LEU A 215 -10.70 -8.31 5.12
C LEU A 215 -11.61 -8.59 6.33
N THR A 216 -11.50 -9.79 6.92
CA THR A 216 -12.12 -10.12 8.22
C THR A 216 -11.33 -9.47 9.37
N PRO A 217 -11.87 -9.34 10.60
CA PRO A 217 -11.15 -8.74 11.72
C PRO A 217 -9.78 -9.36 12.01
N THR A 218 -9.64 -10.68 11.87
CA THR A 218 -8.36 -11.38 12.04
C THR A 218 -7.39 -11.06 10.90
N GLY A 219 -7.84 -11.16 9.64
CA GLY A 219 -7.01 -10.83 8.48
C GLY A 219 -6.57 -9.36 8.47
N MET A 220 -7.43 -8.45 8.93
CA MET A 220 -7.11 -7.03 9.05
C MET A 220 -5.95 -6.76 10.01
N ARG A 221 -5.82 -7.56 11.09
CA ARG A 221 -4.64 -7.47 11.97
C ARG A 221 -3.35 -7.83 11.22
N TRP A 222 -3.40 -8.85 10.37
CA TRP A 222 -2.25 -9.20 9.52
C TRP A 222 -1.93 -8.07 8.54
N LEU A 223 -2.93 -7.57 7.80
CA LEU A 223 -2.72 -6.50 6.81
C LEU A 223 -2.19 -5.21 7.45
N ALA A 224 -2.73 -4.80 8.60
CA ALA A 224 -2.24 -3.63 9.34
C ALA A 224 -0.78 -3.82 9.78
N GLN A 225 -0.42 -5.01 10.23
CA GLN A 225 0.96 -5.32 10.60
C GLN A 225 1.92 -5.31 9.40
N LEU A 226 1.48 -5.79 8.22
CA LEU A 226 2.28 -5.67 7.00
C LEU A 226 2.52 -4.20 6.64
N LEU A 227 1.46 -3.38 6.65
CA LEU A 227 1.56 -1.93 6.37
C LEU A 227 2.51 -1.23 7.34
N GLY A 228 2.44 -1.55 8.63
CA GLY A 228 3.31 -0.98 9.66
C GLY A 228 4.80 -1.29 9.51
N ARG A 229 5.17 -2.27 8.66
CA ARG A 229 6.57 -2.67 8.41
C ARG A 229 7.10 -2.29 7.03
N MET A 230 6.25 -1.74 6.17
CA MET A 230 6.59 -1.42 4.78
C MET A 230 7.78 -0.46 4.69
N ASP A 231 7.76 0.64 5.46
CA ASP A 231 8.82 1.65 5.43
C ASP A 231 10.17 1.04 5.89
N GLU A 232 10.17 0.23 6.95
CA GLU A 232 11.38 -0.47 7.41
C GLU A 232 11.93 -1.43 6.35
N TRP A 233 11.06 -2.19 5.68
CA TRP A 233 11.47 -3.11 4.63
C TRP A 233 11.96 -2.39 3.36
N LEU A 234 11.39 -1.23 3.05
CA LEU A 234 11.85 -0.38 1.94
C LEU A 234 13.25 0.17 2.22
N ASP A 235 13.45 0.79 3.39
CA ASP A 235 14.73 1.40 3.79
C ASP A 235 15.88 0.39 3.83
N LYS A 236 15.57 -0.87 4.15
CA LYS A 236 16.55 -1.97 4.22
C LYS A 236 16.67 -2.78 2.92
N GLU A 237 16.00 -2.37 1.84
CA GLU A 237 15.95 -3.10 0.56
C GLU A 237 15.59 -4.59 0.74
N HIS A 238 14.64 -4.88 1.63
CA HIS A 238 14.28 -6.24 1.97
C HIS A 238 13.32 -6.84 0.95
N ASN A 239 13.57 -8.08 0.50
CA ASN A 239 12.65 -8.85 -0.38
C ASN A 239 11.22 -9.06 0.19
N CYS A 240 10.96 -8.63 1.43
CA CYS A 240 9.62 -8.66 2.03
C CYS A 240 8.76 -7.51 1.52
N PHE A 241 9.38 -6.39 1.14
CA PHE A 241 8.67 -5.23 0.58
C PHE A 241 7.91 -5.63 -0.68
N ASP A 242 8.56 -6.29 -1.64
CA ASP A 242 7.92 -6.72 -2.89
C ASP A 242 6.80 -7.73 -2.66
N LEU A 243 7.02 -8.69 -1.76
CA LEU A 243 6.01 -9.70 -1.42
C LEU A 243 4.79 -9.08 -0.73
N ALA A 244 4.99 -8.12 0.18
CA ALA A 244 3.89 -7.42 0.84
C ALA A 244 3.13 -6.52 -0.16
N THR A 245 3.86 -5.75 -0.98
CA THR A 245 3.28 -4.94 -2.06
C THR A 245 2.42 -5.80 -3.00
N SER A 246 2.89 -6.98 -3.41
CA SER A 246 2.12 -7.93 -4.25
C SER A 246 0.74 -8.29 -3.68
N ILE A 247 0.62 -8.44 -2.35
CA ILE A 247 -0.66 -8.71 -1.69
C ILE A 247 -1.60 -7.51 -1.87
N PHE A 248 -1.12 -6.29 -1.61
CA PHE A 248 -1.91 -5.07 -1.74
C PHE A 248 -2.25 -4.74 -3.20
N THR A 249 -1.33 -4.95 -4.14
CA THR A 249 -1.60 -4.84 -5.58
C THR A 249 -2.69 -5.82 -6.01
N SER A 250 -2.71 -7.04 -5.46
CA SER A 250 -3.80 -8.00 -5.71
C SER A 250 -5.15 -7.49 -5.16
N ILE A 251 -5.17 -6.90 -3.95
CA ILE A 251 -6.37 -6.26 -3.39
C ILE A 251 -6.84 -5.11 -4.31
N ILE A 252 -5.93 -4.31 -4.84
CA ILE A 252 -6.25 -3.21 -5.77
C ILE A 252 -6.80 -3.77 -7.09
N SER A 253 -6.18 -4.81 -7.67
CA SER A 253 -6.60 -5.40 -8.95
C SER A 253 -7.99 -6.04 -8.89
N PHE A 254 -8.41 -6.52 -7.71
CA PHE A 254 -9.76 -7.01 -7.47
C PHE A 254 -10.73 -5.93 -6.97
N SER A 255 -10.35 -4.65 -7.02
CA SER A 255 -11.19 -3.51 -6.62
C SER A 255 -11.65 -3.54 -5.15
N LEU A 256 -10.89 -4.22 -4.28
CA LEU A 256 -11.18 -4.35 -2.85
C LEU A 256 -10.58 -3.20 -2.01
N HIS A 257 -9.72 -2.37 -2.61
CA HIS A 257 -9.02 -1.28 -1.94
C HIS A 257 -9.93 -0.25 -1.24
N PRO A 258 -11.16 0.09 -1.70
CA PRO A 258 -12.01 1.04 -0.96
C PRO A 258 -12.48 0.44 0.36
N ARG A 259 -12.78 -0.87 0.35
CA ARG A 259 -13.18 -1.62 1.54
C ARG A 259 -12.02 -1.76 2.52
N LEU A 260 -10.82 -2.09 2.02
CA LEU A 260 -9.62 -2.13 2.85
C LEU A 260 -9.36 -0.75 3.48
N PHE A 261 -9.38 0.32 2.68
CA PHE A 261 -9.15 1.69 3.16
C PHE A 261 -10.11 2.05 4.29
N GLN A 262 -11.40 1.73 4.16
CA GLN A 262 -12.41 1.93 5.20
C GLN A 262 -12.13 1.12 6.48
N LEU A 263 -11.68 -0.14 6.34
CA LEU A 263 -11.38 -1.01 7.48
C LEU A 263 -10.10 -0.60 8.24
N LEU A 264 -9.20 0.16 7.60
CA LEU A 264 -8.01 0.74 8.23
C LEU A 264 -8.28 2.09 8.93
N SER A 265 -9.51 2.61 8.88
CA SER A 265 -9.89 3.87 9.52
C SER A 265 -10.05 3.73 11.03
N GLU A 266 -9.64 4.75 11.78
CA GLU A 266 -9.84 4.85 13.23
C GLU A 266 -10.46 6.22 13.59
N PRO A 267 -11.80 6.39 13.48
CA PRO A 267 -12.45 7.66 13.81
C PRO A 267 -12.16 8.09 15.26
N PRO A 268 -11.91 9.39 15.53
CA PRO A 268 -12.12 10.53 14.63
C PRO A 268 -10.92 10.90 13.73
N GLU A 269 -9.86 10.08 13.65
CA GLU A 269 -8.69 10.40 12.84
C GLU A 269 -9.06 10.41 11.33
N PRO A 270 -8.76 11.51 10.60
CA PRO A 270 -9.05 11.61 9.16
C PRO A 270 -8.28 10.58 8.32
N ILE A 271 -7.07 10.24 8.75
CA ILE A 271 -6.21 9.25 8.09
C ILE A 271 -5.26 8.59 9.11
N THR A 272 -5.12 7.27 9.02
CA THR A 272 -4.20 6.48 9.84
C THR A 272 -2.84 6.27 9.15
N PRO A 273 -1.76 5.91 9.89
CA PRO A 273 -0.48 5.54 9.27
C PRO A 273 -0.62 4.42 8.24
N SER A 274 -1.41 3.38 8.56
CA SER A 274 -1.68 2.26 7.65
C SER A 274 -2.39 2.71 6.37
N GLN A 275 -3.37 3.63 6.47
CA GLN A 275 -4.01 4.23 5.29
C GLN A 275 -3.02 5.02 4.44
N THR A 276 -2.09 5.74 5.06
CA THR A 276 -1.10 6.55 4.35
C THR A 276 -0.11 5.67 3.57
N VAL A 277 0.42 4.61 4.21
CA VAL A 277 1.26 3.61 3.52
C VAL A 277 0.49 2.94 2.38
N PHE A 278 -0.77 2.60 2.60
CA PHE A 278 -1.59 1.99 1.56
C PHE A 278 -1.86 2.95 0.38
N LEU A 279 -2.02 4.25 0.62
CA LEU A 279 -2.12 5.25 -0.44
C LEU A 279 -0.84 5.34 -1.27
N LYS A 280 0.35 5.19 -0.69
CA LYS A 280 1.62 5.12 -1.45
C LYS A 280 1.62 3.94 -2.42
N ILE A 281 1.13 2.78 -1.99
CA ILE A 281 0.99 1.59 -2.85
C ILE A 281 -0.05 1.84 -3.95
N LEU A 282 -1.18 2.49 -3.61
CA LEU A 282 -2.21 2.84 -4.59
C LEU A 282 -1.67 3.82 -5.64
N ASP A 283 -0.97 4.87 -5.23
CA ASP A 283 -0.37 5.85 -6.13
C ASP A 283 0.65 5.20 -7.09
N SER A 284 1.54 4.37 -6.56
CA SER A 284 2.47 3.58 -7.38
C SER A 284 1.73 2.68 -8.38
N THR A 285 0.62 2.06 -7.95
CA THR A 285 -0.20 1.21 -8.82
C THR A 285 -0.89 2.04 -9.92
N LEU A 286 -1.48 3.18 -9.58
CA LEU A 286 -2.12 4.09 -10.53
C LEU A 286 -1.14 4.62 -11.59
N SER A 287 0.08 4.96 -11.16
CA SER A 287 1.15 5.43 -12.05
C SER A 287 1.66 4.37 -13.02
N SER A 288 1.51 3.08 -12.67
CA SER A 288 1.93 1.96 -13.52
C SER A 288 0.88 1.51 -14.54
N LEU A 289 -0.37 1.96 -14.40
CA LEU A 289 -1.48 1.52 -15.25
C LEU A 289 -1.39 2.14 -16.66
N PRO A 290 -1.61 1.34 -17.73
CA PRO A 290 -1.72 1.88 -19.07
C PRO A 290 -2.88 2.88 -19.19
N THR A 291 -2.66 3.93 -19.97
CA THR A 291 -3.64 4.99 -20.18
C THR A 291 -4.88 4.50 -20.95
N SER A 292 -4.72 3.44 -21.75
CA SER A 292 -5.74 2.83 -22.60
C SER A 292 -6.67 1.84 -21.89
N SER A 293 -6.50 1.56 -20.60
CA SER A 293 -7.37 0.65 -19.86
C SER A 293 -8.75 1.30 -19.65
N PRO A 294 -9.83 0.81 -20.28
CA PRO A 294 -11.17 1.34 -20.05
C PRO A 294 -11.58 1.00 -18.63
N THR A 295 -11.95 2.00 -17.82
CA THR A 295 -12.59 1.73 -16.54
C THR A 295 -14.07 1.45 -16.80
N PRO A 296 -14.60 0.29 -16.40
CA PRO A 296 -16.02 0.02 -16.57
C PRO A 296 -16.85 1.13 -15.89
N PRO A 297 -18.03 1.48 -16.43
CA PRO A 297 -18.99 2.34 -15.75
C PRO A 297 -19.52 1.59 -14.54
N VAL A 298 -18.83 1.68 -13.40
CA VAL A 298 -19.27 1.04 -12.16
C VAL A 298 -20.02 2.08 -11.35
N GLU A 299 -21.30 1.83 -11.06
CA GLU A 299 -21.97 2.40 -9.89
C GLU A 299 -21.09 2.01 -8.69
N ASN A 300 -20.31 2.96 -8.17
CA ASN A 300 -19.21 2.76 -7.20
C ASN A 300 -17.84 2.42 -7.81
N TYR A 301 -17.35 3.28 -8.72
CA TYR A 301 -15.96 3.24 -9.16
C TYR A 301 -14.99 3.20 -7.95
N PRO A 302 -14.05 2.23 -7.88
CA PRO A 302 -13.29 1.99 -6.67
C PRO A 302 -12.53 3.20 -6.13
N ASN A 303 -11.85 3.99 -6.96
CA ASN A 303 -11.09 5.16 -6.50
C ASN A 303 -11.97 6.36 -6.12
N SER A 304 -13.31 6.24 -6.12
CA SER A 304 -14.21 7.35 -5.78
C SER A 304 -14.05 7.84 -4.34
N PHE A 305 -13.51 7.01 -3.44
CA PHE A 305 -13.23 7.40 -2.05
C PHE A 305 -12.18 8.51 -1.93
N LEU A 306 -11.33 8.72 -2.95
CA LEU A 306 -10.33 9.79 -2.97
C LEU A 306 -10.97 11.18 -2.89
N HIS A 307 -12.15 11.37 -3.49
CA HIS A 307 -12.86 12.64 -3.47
C HIS A 307 -13.26 13.08 -2.05
N PRO A 308 -14.08 12.33 -1.29
CA PRO A 308 -14.42 12.72 0.08
C PRO A 308 -13.20 12.72 1.01
N LEU A 309 -12.18 11.89 0.76
CA LEU A 309 -10.93 11.91 1.52
C LEU A 309 -10.18 13.24 1.35
N PHE A 310 -10.05 13.75 0.12
CA PHE A 310 -9.45 15.06 -0.15
C PHE A 310 -10.12 16.17 0.67
N ASN A 311 -11.46 16.21 0.65
CA ASN A 311 -12.24 17.21 1.39
C ASN A 311 -12.06 17.07 2.90
N SER A 312 -12.08 15.83 3.43
CA SER A 312 -11.90 15.55 4.85
C SER A 312 -10.51 15.97 5.36
N LEU A 313 -9.46 15.71 4.58
CA LEU A 313 -8.10 16.10 4.93
C LEU A 313 -7.91 17.62 4.92
N ILE A 314 -8.48 18.34 3.94
CA ILE A 314 -8.46 19.82 3.94
C ILE A 314 -9.21 20.36 5.15
N GLN A 315 -10.43 19.88 5.39
CA GLN A 315 -11.24 20.32 6.53
C GLN A 315 -10.50 20.13 7.86
N SER A 316 -9.72 19.05 7.97
CA SER A 316 -8.93 18.73 9.18
C SER A 316 -7.62 19.54 9.29
N SER A 317 -7.06 19.98 8.16
CA SER A 317 -5.79 20.74 8.11
C SER A 317 -5.98 22.25 8.29
N LEU A 318 -7.09 22.80 7.78
CA LEU A 318 -7.34 24.24 7.74
C LEU A 318 -7.26 24.93 9.12
N PRO A 319 -7.87 24.40 10.20
CA PRO A 319 -7.78 25.05 11.51
C PRO A 319 -6.33 25.19 11.99
N SER A 320 -5.53 24.13 11.84
CA SER A 320 -4.15 24.10 12.30
C SER A 320 -3.25 25.05 11.49
N LEU A 321 -3.48 25.14 10.18
CA LEU A 321 -2.78 26.08 9.30
C LEU A 321 -3.16 27.55 9.60
N ALA A 322 -4.46 27.84 9.74
CA ALA A 322 -4.95 29.19 9.98
C ALA A 322 -4.50 29.75 11.34
N GLN A 323 -4.48 28.90 12.37
CA GLN A 323 -4.06 29.29 13.73
C GLN A 323 -2.54 29.20 13.93
N LYS A 324 -1.80 28.65 12.95
CA LYS A 324 -0.38 28.30 13.07
C LYS A 324 -0.10 27.49 14.35
N SER A 325 -1.02 26.58 14.69
CA SER A 325 -0.94 25.78 15.89
C SER A 325 0.10 24.68 15.74
N ASP A 326 0.76 24.33 16.84
CA ASP A 326 1.58 23.13 16.93
C ASP A 326 0.68 21.88 17.02
N ASP A 327 0.28 21.35 15.85
CA ASP A 327 -0.54 20.14 15.74
C ASP A 327 0.32 18.97 15.24
N PRO A 328 0.67 18.00 16.11
CA PRO A 328 1.53 16.87 15.74
C PRO A 328 0.91 15.94 14.69
N ARG A 329 -0.38 16.10 14.37
CA ARG A 329 -1.08 15.31 13.34
C ARG A 329 -1.04 15.96 11.97
N LEU A 330 -0.79 17.27 11.89
CA LEU A 330 -0.78 18.03 10.64
C LEU A 330 0.15 17.41 9.57
N PRO A 331 1.38 16.97 9.88
CA PRO A 331 2.24 16.29 8.89
C PRO A 331 1.54 15.15 8.16
N LYS A 332 0.78 14.31 8.89
CA LYS A 332 0.07 13.15 8.31
C LYS A 332 -1.07 13.60 7.39
N TYR A 333 -1.78 14.67 7.75
CA TYR A 333 -2.85 15.20 6.92
C TYR A 333 -2.30 15.77 5.60
N LEU A 334 -1.18 16.48 5.68
CA LEU A 334 -0.50 17.02 4.51
C LEU A 334 0.07 15.91 3.63
N GLU A 335 0.64 14.86 4.21
CA GLU A 335 1.11 13.67 3.47
C GLU A 335 -0.05 12.99 2.73
N GLY A 336 -1.19 12.78 3.41
CA GLY A 336 -2.41 12.29 2.77
C GLY A 336 -2.86 13.18 1.61
N LEU A 337 -2.79 14.51 1.77
CA LEU A 337 -3.17 15.45 0.70
C LEU A 337 -2.24 15.40 -0.50
N VAL A 338 -0.93 15.21 -0.30
CA VAL A 338 0.01 14.99 -1.40
C VAL A 338 -0.43 13.77 -2.21
N LEU A 339 -0.59 12.61 -1.54
CA LEU A 339 -0.92 11.35 -2.19
C LEU A 339 -2.27 11.38 -2.92
N VAL A 340 -3.29 11.97 -2.30
CA VAL A 340 -4.63 12.11 -2.92
C VAL A 340 -4.60 13.08 -4.10
N SER A 341 -3.81 14.17 -4.01
CA SER A 341 -3.67 15.12 -5.11
C SER A 341 -2.97 14.49 -6.31
N GLU A 342 -1.92 13.70 -6.07
CA GLU A 342 -1.20 12.95 -7.11
C GLU A 342 -2.10 11.90 -7.76
N ALA A 343 -2.83 11.11 -6.97
CA ALA A 343 -3.76 10.11 -7.47
C ALA A 343 -4.88 10.74 -8.34
N LEU A 344 -5.53 11.81 -7.87
CA LEU A 344 -6.55 12.52 -8.65
C LEU A 344 -5.96 13.18 -9.90
N GLY A 345 -4.74 13.70 -9.82
CA GLY A 345 -4.03 14.27 -10.96
C GLY A 345 -3.72 13.24 -12.03
N THR A 346 -3.21 12.06 -11.64
CA THR A 346 -2.93 10.93 -12.53
C THR A 346 -4.21 10.42 -13.21
N ILE A 347 -5.30 10.27 -12.45
CA ILE A 347 -6.62 9.90 -13.01
C ILE A 347 -7.11 10.98 -13.97
N GLY A 348 -7.00 12.26 -13.59
CA GLY A 348 -7.42 13.40 -14.42
C GLY A 348 -6.67 13.47 -15.76
N LEU A 349 -5.36 13.23 -15.75
CA LEU A 349 -4.54 13.18 -16.96
C LEU A 349 -4.93 12.00 -17.86
N ARG A 350 -5.21 10.82 -17.30
CA ARG A 350 -5.67 9.66 -18.07
C ARG A 350 -7.04 9.90 -18.72
N VAL A 351 -7.97 10.53 -17.99
CA VAL A 351 -9.26 10.98 -18.54
C VAL A 351 -9.03 11.97 -19.68
N GLN A 352 -8.16 12.96 -19.50
CA GLN A 352 -7.88 13.95 -20.54
C GLN A 352 -7.26 13.32 -21.80
N GLU A 353 -6.34 12.36 -21.65
CA GLU A 353 -5.75 11.65 -22.79
C GLU A 353 -6.81 10.90 -23.61
N ARG A 354 -7.83 10.33 -22.96
CA ARG A 354 -8.97 9.69 -23.65
C ARG A 354 -9.83 10.72 -24.38
N ILE A 355 -10.09 11.86 -23.77
CA ILE A 355 -10.79 12.99 -24.41
C ILE A 355 -10.03 13.44 -25.67
N ASP A 356 -8.71 13.58 -25.59
CA ASP A 356 -7.89 14.03 -26.71
C ASP A 356 -7.88 13.00 -27.85
N LYS A 357 -7.81 11.70 -27.53
CA LYS A 357 -7.93 10.61 -28.52
C LYS A 357 -9.32 10.59 -29.16
N ALA A 358 -10.36 10.81 -28.38
CA ALA A 358 -11.74 10.88 -28.85
C ALA A 358 -12.00 12.05 -29.81
N ALA A 359 -11.31 13.18 -29.60
CA ALA A 359 -11.40 14.35 -30.47
C ALA A 359 -10.59 14.21 -31.78
N ALA A 360 -9.78 13.16 -31.93
CA ALA A 360 -8.94 12.97 -33.11
C ALA A 360 -9.78 12.66 -34.37
N PRO A 361 -9.40 13.17 -35.57
CA PRO A 361 -10.19 12.99 -36.80
C PRO A 361 -10.45 11.54 -37.23
N ALA A 362 -9.64 10.59 -36.73
CA ALA A 362 -9.72 9.16 -37.06
C ALA A 362 -10.40 8.31 -35.97
N ALA A 363 -11.00 8.93 -34.93
CA ALA A 363 -11.63 8.21 -33.83
C ALA A 363 -12.97 7.58 -34.24
N ASP A 364 -13.21 6.36 -33.78
CA ASP A 364 -14.53 5.70 -33.89
C ASP A 364 -15.49 6.31 -32.86
N ARG A 365 -16.60 6.89 -33.32
CA ARG A 365 -17.51 7.68 -32.49
C ARG A 365 -18.27 6.83 -31.47
N GLU A 366 -18.56 5.57 -31.78
CA GLU A 366 -19.34 4.70 -30.89
C GLU A 366 -18.47 4.20 -29.72
N ASP A 367 -17.21 3.85 -29.99
CA ASP A 367 -16.23 3.50 -28.96
C ASP A 367 -15.89 4.68 -28.04
N VAL A 368 -15.88 5.89 -28.58
CA VAL A 368 -15.60 7.13 -27.83
C VAL A 368 -16.68 7.41 -26.78
N GLU A 369 -17.96 7.33 -27.13
CA GLU A 369 -19.04 7.62 -26.18
C GLU A 369 -19.06 6.62 -25.02
N LEU A 370 -18.76 5.34 -25.27
CA LEU A 370 -18.66 4.30 -24.25
C LEU A 370 -17.46 4.53 -23.32
N GLN A 371 -16.30 4.93 -23.85
CA GLN A 371 -15.11 5.23 -23.04
C GLN A 371 -15.29 6.46 -22.15
N MET A 372 -16.14 7.41 -22.56
CA MET A 372 -16.41 8.66 -21.83
C MET A 372 -17.39 8.51 -20.64
N GLN A 373 -17.93 7.31 -20.41
CA GLN A 373 -18.87 7.03 -19.32
C GLN A 373 -18.25 6.18 -18.18
N GLY A 374 -16.93 5.93 -18.24
CA GLY A 374 -16.21 5.14 -17.26
C GLY A 374 -16.19 5.72 -15.85
N GLY A 375 -15.75 4.90 -14.90
CA GLY A 375 -15.67 5.29 -13.50
C GLY A 375 -14.70 6.45 -13.23
N GLU A 376 -13.58 6.53 -13.96
CA GLU A 376 -12.62 7.64 -13.86
C GLU A 376 -13.26 8.97 -14.30
N GLU A 377 -14.03 8.96 -15.39
CA GLU A 377 -14.75 10.13 -15.90
C GLU A 377 -15.80 10.62 -14.91
N GLN A 378 -16.54 9.69 -14.29
CA GLN A 378 -17.51 10.02 -13.24
C GLN A 378 -16.84 10.64 -12.01
N LEU A 379 -15.70 10.10 -11.58
CA LEU A 379 -14.92 10.66 -10.48
C LEU A 379 -14.43 12.08 -10.81
N ILE A 380 -13.80 12.29 -11.97
CA ILE A 380 -13.30 13.61 -12.35
C ILE A 380 -14.45 14.60 -12.51
N LYS A 381 -15.59 14.18 -13.08
CA LYS A 381 -16.80 15.01 -13.11
C LYS A 381 -17.23 15.43 -11.70
N ALA A 382 -17.30 14.49 -10.76
CA ALA A 382 -17.66 14.77 -9.37
C ALA A 382 -16.68 15.75 -8.70
N THR A 383 -15.37 15.64 -8.95
CA THR A 383 -14.37 16.58 -8.40
C THR A 383 -14.57 18.02 -8.89
N LYS A 384 -15.24 18.21 -10.03
CA LYS A 384 -15.49 19.53 -10.63
C LYS A 384 -16.85 20.12 -10.28
N GLU A 385 -17.70 19.43 -9.51
CA GLU A 385 -19.04 19.93 -9.17
C GLU A 385 -18.98 21.18 -8.27
N PRO A 386 -19.80 22.24 -8.49
CA PRO A 386 -19.61 23.53 -7.82
C PRO A 386 -19.73 23.52 -6.30
N LEU A 387 -20.63 22.70 -5.75
CA LEU A 387 -20.92 22.66 -4.31
C LEU A 387 -20.30 21.45 -3.60
N SER A 388 -20.18 20.34 -4.30
CA SER A 388 -19.74 19.05 -3.74
C SER A 388 -18.35 18.64 -4.20
N GLY A 389 -17.78 19.30 -5.21
CA GLY A 389 -16.45 19.02 -5.73
C GLY A 389 -15.32 19.60 -4.88
N ILE A 390 -14.11 19.58 -5.44
CA ILE A 390 -12.88 19.91 -4.70
C ILE A 390 -12.33 21.30 -5.02
N VAL A 391 -12.90 22.03 -5.99
CA VAL A 391 -12.34 23.31 -6.48
C VAL A 391 -12.26 24.34 -5.35
N ARG A 392 -13.36 24.54 -4.59
CA ARG A 392 -13.35 25.47 -3.45
C ARG A 392 -12.41 25.02 -2.32
N PRO A 393 -12.50 23.78 -1.80
CA PRO A 393 -11.54 23.29 -0.80
C PRO A 393 -10.09 23.46 -1.22
N LEU A 394 -9.77 23.18 -2.49
CA LEU A 394 -8.42 23.35 -3.05
C LEU A 394 -7.96 24.81 -2.98
N ILE A 395 -8.79 25.77 -3.39
CA ILE A 395 -8.46 27.20 -3.31
C ILE A 395 -8.28 27.66 -1.86
N ASP A 396 -9.15 27.21 -0.95
CA ASP A 396 -9.05 27.55 0.47
C ASP A 396 -7.76 26.99 1.10
N MET A 397 -7.38 25.75 0.75
CA MET A 397 -6.13 25.14 1.17
C MET A 397 -4.90 25.85 0.58
N LEU A 398 -4.94 26.22 -0.70
CA LEU A 398 -3.85 26.99 -1.34
C LEU A 398 -3.64 28.33 -0.63
N ARG A 399 -4.72 29.02 -0.25
CA ARG A 399 -4.64 30.28 0.50
C ARG A 399 -3.97 30.08 1.85
N ALA A 400 -4.43 29.09 2.62
CA ALA A 400 -3.86 28.75 3.92
C ALA A 400 -2.36 28.37 3.82
N LEU A 401 -1.98 27.57 2.83
CA LEU A 401 -0.59 27.18 2.60
C LEU A 401 0.29 28.35 2.15
N ASN A 402 -0.25 29.28 1.36
CA ASN A 402 0.49 30.46 0.93
C ASN A 402 0.84 31.37 2.13
N ASP A 403 -0.06 31.47 3.11
CA ASP A 403 0.17 32.24 4.34
C ASP A 403 1.07 31.47 5.34
N PHE A 404 0.98 30.14 5.36
CA PHE A 404 1.73 29.28 6.26
C PHE A 404 3.17 29.04 5.81
N PHE A 405 3.39 28.84 4.51
CA PHE A 405 4.70 28.70 3.86
C PHE A 405 5.00 29.96 3.02
N PRO A 406 5.42 31.07 3.68
CA PRO A 406 5.70 32.31 2.99
C PRO A 406 6.83 32.14 1.98
N ARG A 407 6.72 32.87 0.87
CA ARG A 407 7.65 32.81 -0.24
C ARG A 407 9.06 33.23 0.20
N THR A 408 10.06 32.56 -0.36
CA THR A 408 11.48 32.90 -0.14
C THR A 408 12.10 33.35 -1.45
N ASN A 409 12.57 34.61 -1.52
CA ASN A 409 13.14 35.19 -2.72
C ASN A 409 14.65 35.48 -2.52
N PRO A 410 15.56 34.85 -3.30
CA PRO A 410 17.00 35.05 -3.16
C PRO A 410 17.44 36.48 -3.46
N ARG A 411 16.67 37.21 -4.27
CA ARG A 411 16.97 38.59 -4.64
C ARG A 411 16.57 39.59 -3.58
N ASN A 412 15.79 39.16 -2.59
CA ASN A 412 15.25 40.03 -1.55
C ASN A 412 15.14 39.24 -0.24
N PRO A 413 16.29 38.89 0.38
CA PRO A 413 16.30 38.09 1.61
C PRO A 413 15.62 38.86 2.75
N SER A 414 14.62 38.24 3.37
CA SER A 414 13.93 38.80 4.53
C SER A 414 14.93 39.12 5.65
N PRO A 415 14.72 40.21 6.42
CA PRO A 415 15.57 40.52 7.58
C PRO A 415 15.59 39.34 8.57
N PRO A 416 16.71 39.09 9.26
CA PRO A 416 16.93 37.89 10.10
C PRO A 416 15.94 37.73 11.26
N THR A 417 15.15 38.75 11.56
CA THR A 417 14.13 38.79 12.61
C THR A 417 12.76 38.23 12.18
N ALA A 418 12.54 37.96 10.90
CA ALA A 418 11.24 37.51 10.34
C ALA A 418 11.18 36.03 9.99
N THR A 419 12.15 35.22 10.43
CA THR A 419 12.14 33.77 10.24
C THR A 419 11.07 33.15 11.13
N THR A 420 9.86 32.95 10.58
CA THR A 420 8.93 31.99 11.16
C THR A 420 9.65 30.63 11.07
N THR A 421 10.13 30.12 12.20
CA THR A 421 10.77 28.81 12.24
C THR A 421 9.70 27.76 12.00
N ILE A 422 9.54 27.37 10.74
CA ILE A 422 8.73 26.22 10.34
C ILE A 422 9.38 24.99 10.96
N GLN A 423 8.56 24.15 11.59
CA GLN A 423 9.02 22.89 12.15
C GLN A 423 9.71 22.03 11.08
N PRO A 424 10.85 21.38 11.38
CA PRO A 424 11.59 20.58 10.41
C PRO A 424 10.74 19.51 9.72
N GLU A 425 9.81 18.88 10.44
CA GLU A 425 8.85 17.88 9.94
C GLU A 425 7.85 18.43 8.92
N LEU A 426 7.60 19.75 8.92
CA LEU A 426 6.69 20.39 7.98
C LEU A 426 7.38 20.86 6.69
N LYS A 427 8.71 20.93 6.69
CA LYS A 427 9.51 21.38 5.54
C LYS A 427 9.27 20.57 4.26
N PRO A 428 9.12 19.22 4.29
CA PRO A 428 8.80 18.44 3.09
C PRO A 428 7.51 18.86 2.39
N PHE A 429 6.53 19.42 3.12
CA PHE A 429 5.23 19.81 2.58
C PHE A 429 5.17 21.23 1.99
N SER A 430 6.31 21.96 1.98
CA SER A 430 6.44 23.23 1.24
C SER A 430 6.09 23.11 -0.26
N ASN A 431 6.26 21.89 -0.80
CA ASN A 431 5.90 21.55 -2.18
C ASN A 431 4.40 21.34 -2.41
N LEU A 432 3.57 21.19 -1.37
CA LEU A 432 2.14 20.92 -1.53
C LEU A 432 1.40 22.02 -2.32
N LYS A 433 1.84 23.29 -2.22
CA LYS A 433 1.31 24.38 -3.07
C LYS A 433 1.41 24.02 -4.56
N ARG A 434 2.54 23.45 -4.99
CA ARG A 434 2.80 23.05 -6.38
C ARG A 434 1.87 21.92 -6.78
N ASP A 435 1.68 20.92 -5.92
CA ASP A 435 0.86 19.74 -6.23
C ASP A 435 -0.62 20.11 -6.38
N LEU A 436 -1.12 20.99 -5.51
CA LEU A 436 -2.49 21.54 -5.62
C LEU A 436 -2.67 22.41 -6.86
N VAL A 437 -1.70 23.26 -7.20
CA VAL A 437 -1.74 24.07 -8.44
C VAL A 437 -1.68 23.17 -9.67
N ARG A 438 -0.88 22.10 -9.65
CA ARG A 438 -0.82 21.11 -10.73
C ARG A 438 -2.18 20.41 -10.90
N LEU A 439 -2.81 19.96 -9.83
CA LEU A 439 -4.14 19.36 -9.86
C LEU A 439 -5.18 20.36 -10.41
N LEU A 440 -5.17 21.60 -9.95
CA LEU A 440 -6.06 22.64 -10.47
C LEU A 440 -5.86 22.89 -11.96
N GLY A 441 -4.59 22.89 -12.41
CA GLY A 441 -4.23 22.99 -13.82
C GLY A 441 -4.81 21.86 -14.66
N VAL A 442 -4.84 20.63 -14.14
CA VAL A 442 -5.49 19.48 -14.79
C VAL A 442 -7.01 19.68 -14.87
N LEU A 443 -7.65 20.07 -13.76
CA LEU A 443 -9.11 20.21 -13.71
C LEU A 443 -9.65 21.36 -14.56
N THR A 444 -8.88 22.43 -14.73
CA THR A 444 -9.25 23.64 -15.50
C THR A 444 -9.01 23.52 -17.00
N PHE A 445 -8.21 22.55 -17.44
CA PHE A 445 -7.88 22.41 -18.85
C PHE A 445 -9.14 22.17 -19.69
N ASN A 446 -9.39 23.09 -20.64
CA ASN A 446 -10.54 23.07 -21.56
C ASN A 446 -11.92 22.99 -20.86
N ASP A 447 -12.03 23.50 -19.62
CA ASP A 447 -13.27 23.50 -18.83
C ASP A 447 -13.51 24.88 -18.19
N THR A 448 -14.23 25.75 -18.90
CA THR A 448 -14.49 27.13 -18.46
C THR A 448 -15.32 27.19 -17.19
N ARG A 449 -16.18 26.19 -16.92
CA ARG A 449 -17.00 26.11 -15.71
C ARG A 449 -16.15 25.97 -14.46
N VAL A 450 -15.06 25.19 -14.52
CA VAL A 450 -14.08 25.15 -13.42
C VAL A 450 -13.35 26.49 -13.31
N GLY A 451 -12.99 27.11 -14.44
CA GLY A 451 -12.40 28.45 -14.45
C GLY A 451 -13.30 29.53 -13.84
N ASP A 452 -14.62 29.41 -14.01
CA ASP A 452 -15.61 30.31 -13.43
C ASP A 452 -15.70 30.12 -11.91
N GLN A 453 -15.72 28.87 -11.42
CA GLN A 453 -15.64 28.57 -9.99
C GLN A 453 -14.38 29.16 -9.37
N VAL A 454 -13.22 28.99 -10.02
CA VAL A 454 -11.95 29.56 -9.53
C VAL A 454 -12.02 31.07 -9.42
N ARG A 455 -12.66 31.75 -10.39
CA ARG A 455 -12.90 33.20 -10.33
C ARG A 455 -13.83 33.59 -9.17
N GLU A 456 -14.92 32.87 -8.98
CA GLU A 456 -15.89 33.12 -7.89
C GLU A 456 -15.26 33.04 -6.50
N TYR A 457 -14.21 32.22 -6.34
CA TYR A 457 -13.46 32.08 -5.09
C TYR A 457 -12.17 32.91 -5.02
N GLU A 458 -12.02 33.91 -5.90
CA GLU A 458 -10.83 34.79 -6.01
C GLU A 458 -9.52 33.99 -6.23
N GLY A 459 -9.64 32.79 -6.78
CA GLY A 459 -8.53 31.88 -7.01
C GLY A 459 -7.64 32.31 -8.17
N VAL A 460 -8.15 33.11 -9.13
CA VAL A 460 -7.33 33.59 -10.26
C VAL A 460 -6.20 34.48 -9.76
N GLN A 461 -6.51 35.44 -8.89
CA GLN A 461 -5.53 36.35 -8.28
C GLN A 461 -4.57 35.58 -7.37
N LEU A 462 -5.08 34.61 -6.61
CA LEU A 462 -4.25 33.74 -5.78
C LEU A 462 -3.22 32.99 -6.63
N VAL A 463 -3.63 32.31 -7.70
CA VAL A 463 -2.70 31.56 -8.57
C VAL A 463 -1.71 32.50 -9.28
N LEU A 464 -2.15 33.69 -9.69
CA LEU A 464 -1.23 34.72 -10.25
C LEU A 464 -0.14 35.09 -9.25
N SER A 465 -0.47 35.22 -7.96
CA SER A 465 0.53 35.51 -6.93
C SER A 465 1.57 34.39 -6.79
N LEU A 466 1.26 33.15 -7.18
CA LEU A 466 2.17 32.01 -7.12
C LEU A 466 3.12 31.94 -8.34
N THR A 467 3.09 32.91 -9.26
CA THR A 467 3.95 32.97 -10.46
C THR A 467 5.31 33.65 -10.22
N GLU A 468 5.62 33.98 -8.98
CA GLU A 468 6.91 34.51 -8.56
C GLU A 468 7.88 33.40 -8.13
N ILE A 469 9.17 33.74 -8.07
CA ILE A 469 10.22 32.81 -7.66
C ILE A 469 10.05 32.50 -6.16
N ASP A 470 10.08 31.20 -5.81
CA ASP A 470 10.07 30.68 -4.45
C ASP A 470 11.17 29.63 -4.30
N GLU A 471 12.24 29.92 -3.56
CA GLU A 471 13.31 28.95 -3.30
C GLU A 471 12.84 27.73 -2.51
N GLY A 472 11.85 27.93 -1.64
CA GLY A 472 11.20 26.86 -0.89
C GLY A 472 10.33 25.94 -1.75
N ASN A 473 10.02 26.34 -3.00
CA ASN A 473 9.26 25.53 -3.94
C ASN A 473 9.67 25.85 -5.40
N PRO A 474 10.83 25.34 -5.87
CA PRO A 474 11.46 25.79 -7.11
C PRO A 474 10.65 25.62 -8.40
N PHE A 475 9.63 24.74 -8.40
CA PHE A 475 8.80 24.45 -9.58
C PHE A 475 7.39 25.03 -9.48
N LEU A 476 7.04 25.73 -8.39
CA LEU A 476 5.70 26.30 -8.19
C LEU A 476 5.35 27.29 -9.30
N ARG A 477 6.30 28.13 -9.68
CA ARG A 477 6.11 29.18 -10.68
C ARG A 477 5.67 28.62 -12.02
N GLU A 478 6.34 27.59 -12.52
CA GLU A 478 6.07 27.00 -13.83
C GLU A 478 4.69 26.34 -13.84
N HIS A 479 4.33 25.63 -12.76
CA HIS A 479 3.00 25.06 -12.60
C HIS A 479 1.92 26.14 -12.48
N ALA A 480 2.18 27.24 -11.77
CA ALA A 480 1.25 28.37 -11.66
C ALA A 480 1.03 29.04 -13.01
N LEU A 481 2.09 29.30 -13.78
CA LEU A 481 1.99 29.85 -15.14
C LEU A 481 1.17 28.94 -16.06
N PHE A 482 1.40 27.62 -15.99
CA PHE A 482 0.62 26.65 -16.76
C PHE A 482 -0.86 26.64 -16.34
N CYS A 483 -1.14 26.67 -15.04
CA CYS A 483 -2.50 26.77 -14.51
C CYS A 483 -3.20 28.06 -14.97
N ILE A 484 -2.51 29.20 -14.95
CA ILE A 484 -3.05 30.47 -15.47
C ILE A 484 -3.37 30.36 -16.95
N ARG A 485 -2.47 29.79 -17.76
CA ARG A 485 -2.75 29.54 -19.18
C ARG A 485 -4.04 28.74 -19.36
N ASN A 486 -4.27 27.71 -18.55
CA ASN A 486 -5.49 26.90 -18.61
C ASN A 486 -6.74 27.68 -18.16
N LEU A 487 -6.63 28.46 -17.08
CA LEU A 487 -7.71 29.33 -16.59
C LEU A 487 -8.13 30.41 -17.59
N MET A 488 -7.21 30.87 -18.44
CA MET A 488 -7.49 31.88 -19.47
C MET A 488 -7.96 31.28 -20.80
N LEU A 489 -7.65 30.01 -21.07
CA LEU A 489 -7.97 29.36 -22.33
C LEU A 489 -9.49 29.36 -22.54
N ASN A 490 -9.95 29.99 -23.63
CA ASN A 490 -11.36 30.10 -23.99
C ASN A 490 -12.26 30.72 -22.90
N ASN A 491 -11.69 31.48 -21.95
CA ASN A 491 -12.44 32.13 -20.86
C ASN A 491 -12.21 33.67 -20.83
N PRO A 492 -13.00 34.45 -21.60
CA PRO A 492 -12.88 35.91 -21.63
C PRO A 492 -13.15 36.59 -20.28
N ALA A 493 -14.02 36.00 -19.45
CA ALA A 493 -14.34 36.56 -18.13
C ALA A 493 -13.13 36.47 -17.19
N ASN A 494 -12.35 35.40 -17.26
CA ASN A 494 -11.08 35.29 -16.55
C ASN A 494 -10.00 36.23 -17.13
N GLN A 495 -9.94 36.39 -18.46
CA GLN A 495 -9.01 37.33 -19.10
C GLN A 495 -9.28 38.78 -18.71
N ALA A 496 -10.55 39.14 -18.49
CA ALA A 496 -10.94 40.47 -18.05
C ALA A 496 -10.30 40.85 -16.70
N ILE A 497 -10.16 39.89 -15.77
CA ILE A 497 -9.50 40.12 -14.47
C ILE A 497 -8.08 40.66 -14.68
N ILE A 498 -7.28 40.00 -15.53
CA ILE A 498 -5.91 40.44 -15.81
C ILE A 498 -5.89 41.78 -16.54
N LYS A 499 -6.85 42.02 -17.44
CA LYS A 499 -6.98 43.28 -18.18
C LYS A 499 -7.30 44.47 -17.26
N GLU A 500 -8.10 44.22 -16.22
CA GLU A 500 -8.53 45.19 -15.22
C GLU A 500 -7.46 45.43 -14.14
N MET A 501 -6.46 44.54 -14.00
CA MET A 501 -5.34 44.79 -13.09
C MET A 501 -4.50 45.97 -13.59
N ASP A 502 -4.20 46.88 -12.68
CA ASP A 502 -3.30 48.01 -12.91
C ASP A 502 -1.99 47.82 -12.14
N PRO A 503 -0.83 48.11 -12.76
CA PRO A 503 0.43 48.08 -12.05
C PRO A 503 0.44 49.18 -10.98
N VAL A 504 0.72 48.80 -9.74
CA VAL A 504 0.83 49.74 -8.61
C VAL A 504 2.26 50.18 -8.33
N GLY A 505 3.25 49.41 -8.79
CA GLY A 505 4.67 49.73 -8.64
C GLY A 505 5.58 48.56 -9.04
N VAL A 506 6.88 48.74 -8.85
CA VAL A 506 7.91 47.69 -9.00
C VAL A 506 8.63 47.55 -7.67
N LEU A 507 8.75 46.33 -7.16
CA LEU A 507 9.52 46.07 -5.96
C LEU A 507 11.01 46.27 -6.25
N SER A 508 11.66 47.11 -5.45
CA SER A 508 13.12 47.27 -5.44
C SER A 508 13.81 46.05 -4.83
N GLU A 509 15.13 45.96 -5.02
CA GLU A 509 15.99 44.95 -4.39
C GLU A 509 16.00 45.02 -2.85
N THR A 510 15.47 46.10 -2.26
CA THR A 510 15.32 46.28 -0.81
C THR A 510 13.88 46.04 -0.33
N GLY A 511 12.96 45.70 -1.24
CA GLY A 511 11.56 45.40 -0.91
C GLY A 511 10.64 46.62 -0.87
N GLU A 512 11.15 47.83 -1.13
CA GLU A 512 10.33 49.03 -1.28
C GLU A 512 9.55 49.01 -2.59
N LEU A 513 8.27 49.37 -2.54
CA LEU A 513 7.44 49.55 -3.74
C LEU A 513 7.80 50.87 -4.44
N LEU A 514 8.55 50.78 -5.53
CA LEU A 514 8.89 51.92 -6.38
C LEU A 514 7.73 52.24 -7.33
N PRO A 515 7.59 53.49 -7.79
CA PRO A 515 6.60 53.85 -8.79
C PRO A 515 6.80 53.04 -10.09
N VAL A 516 5.69 52.80 -10.79
CA VAL A 516 5.70 52.06 -12.06
C VAL A 516 6.61 52.77 -13.08
N PRO A 517 7.61 52.08 -13.65
CA PRO A 517 8.44 52.64 -14.71
C PRO A 517 7.58 53.10 -15.89
N ASP A 518 7.93 54.21 -16.53
CA ASP A 518 7.12 54.78 -17.62
C ASP A 518 6.87 53.79 -18.78
N LYS A 519 7.80 52.86 -18.99
CA LYS A 519 7.69 51.78 -20.00
C LYS A 519 6.62 50.72 -19.67
N MET A 520 6.18 50.63 -18.41
CA MET A 520 5.19 49.66 -17.92
C MET A 520 3.83 50.30 -17.61
N LYS A 521 3.73 51.64 -17.68
CA LYS A 521 2.44 52.33 -17.56
C LYS A 521 1.58 51.99 -18.77
N LYS A 522 0.30 51.67 -18.55
CA LYS A 522 -0.67 51.51 -19.65
C LYS A 522 -0.66 52.80 -20.47
N LYS A 523 -0.23 52.73 -21.73
CA LYS A 523 -0.36 53.83 -22.68
C LYS A 523 -1.85 54.15 -22.82
N SER A 524 -2.24 55.41 -22.62
CA SER A 524 -3.62 55.83 -22.84
C SER A 524 -3.96 55.65 -24.32
N ILE A 525 -5.21 55.30 -24.63
CA ILE A 525 -5.68 55.08 -26.01
C ILE A 525 -5.40 56.30 -26.91
N GLU A 526 -5.34 57.51 -26.33
CA GLU A 526 -4.98 58.76 -27.03
C GLU A 526 -3.50 58.85 -27.43
N SER A 527 -2.59 58.23 -26.67
CA SER A 527 -1.15 58.22 -26.95
C SER A 527 -0.74 57.26 -28.07
N THR A 528 -1.53 56.22 -28.34
CA THR A 528 -1.27 55.26 -29.42
C THR A 528 -1.62 55.86 -30.80
N ILE A 529 -2.61 56.76 -30.86
CA ILE A 529 -3.03 57.42 -32.10
C ILE A 529 -2.00 58.49 -32.56
N THR A 530 -1.16 58.97 -31.64
CA THR A 530 -0.12 59.97 -31.92
C THR A 530 1.24 59.37 -32.32
N GLU A 531 1.48 58.08 -32.09
CA GLU A 531 2.69 57.37 -32.54
C GLU A 531 2.55 56.73 -33.94
N GLU A 532 1.34 56.66 -34.51
CA GLU A 532 1.06 56.15 -35.87
C GLU A 532 0.86 57.25 -36.94
N LYS A 533 1.21 58.51 -36.64
CA LYS A 533 1.33 59.61 -37.61
C LYS A 533 2.76 60.14 -37.65
#